data_AF-A0A8K0K544-F1
#
_entry.id   AF-A0A8K0K544-F1
#
_cell.length_a   1.000
_cell.length_b   1.000
_cell.length_c   1.000
_cell.angle_alpha   90.00
_cell.angle_beta   90.00
_cell.angle_gamma   90.00
#
_symmetry.space_group_name_H-M   'P 1'
#
loop_
_entity.id
_entity.type
_entity.pdbx_description
1 polymer ?
#
loop_
_entity_poly.entity_id
_entity_poly.type
_entity_poly.pdbx_seq_one_letter_code
_entity_poly.pdbx_strand_id
1 'polypeptide(L)' 'MKQNNIEWDCSWGTSQYVDPPVWPYTLDFPSPQDCPVPPCPKSTFPGIWVVPMIDWFNEDDIPCSMADACPM' A
#
# COMPACT_ATOMS: atom_id res chain seq x y z
N MET A 1 -7.06 -2.34 13.83
CA MET A 1 -5.61 -2.49 14.05
C MET A 1 -5.24 -2.46 15.52
N LYS A 2 -4.93 -1.30 16.13
CA LYS A 2 -4.52 -1.19 17.55
C LYS A 2 -5.46 -1.86 18.55
N GLN A 3 -6.76 -1.60 18.46
CA GLN A 3 -7.74 -2.15 19.39
C GLN A 3 -7.81 -3.68 19.38
N ASN A 4 -7.44 -4.29 18.25
CA ASN A 4 -7.51 -5.73 18.03
C ASN A 4 -6.12 -6.38 18.09
N ASN A 5 -5.08 -5.67 18.55
CA ASN A 5 -3.69 -6.13 18.58
C ASN A 5 -3.17 -6.64 17.22
N ILE A 6 -3.56 -5.98 16.13
CA ILE A 6 -3.04 -6.27 14.78
C ILE A 6 -1.89 -5.32 14.50
N GLU A 7 -0.75 -5.89 14.10
CA GLU A 7 0.53 -5.20 13.98
C GLU A 7 0.75 -4.53 12.60
N TRP A 8 0.28 -5.15 11.53
CA TRP A 8 0.52 -4.68 10.16
C TRP A 8 -0.72 -4.76 9.26
N ASP A 9 -0.72 -3.91 8.22
CA ASP A 9 -1.66 -3.91 7.11
C ASP A 9 -0.97 -4.31 5.81
N CYS A 10 -1.67 -5.01 4.91
CA CYS A 10 -1.25 -5.22 3.52
C CYS A 10 -2.46 -5.08 2.58
N SER A 11 -3.29 -4.06 2.81
CA SER A 11 -4.45 -3.76 1.97
C SER A 11 -4.24 -2.54 1.07
N TRP A 12 -3.10 -1.85 1.23
CA TRP A 12 -2.82 -0.58 0.57
C TRP A 12 -1.84 -0.76 -0.59
N GLY A 13 -2.38 -0.73 -1.81
CA GLY A 13 -1.61 -0.75 -3.07
C GLY A 13 -0.94 0.57 -3.42
N THR A 14 0.18 0.48 -4.15
CA THR A 14 0.90 1.63 -4.71
C THR A 14 1.23 1.37 -6.16
N SER A 15 0.85 2.31 -7.02
CA SER A 15 1.21 2.33 -8.43
C SER A 15 2.31 3.36 -8.73
N GLN A 16 2.50 4.35 -7.85
CA GLN A 16 3.52 5.38 -8.04
C GLN A 16 4.90 5.00 -7.49
N TYR A 17 4.97 4.15 -6.46
CA TYR A 17 6.22 3.80 -5.77
C TYR A 17 6.61 2.35 -6.03
N VAL A 18 6.77 2.01 -7.30
CA VAL A 18 7.12 0.66 -7.78
C VAL A 18 8.57 0.55 -8.25
N ASP A 19 9.14 1.64 -8.77
CA ASP A 19 10.55 1.73 -9.18
C ASP A 19 11.14 3.10 -8.81
N PRO A 20 11.86 3.24 -7.67
CA PRO A 20 12.16 2.18 -6.71
C PRO A 20 10.93 1.78 -5.87
N PRO A 21 10.81 0.50 -5.46
CA PRO A 21 9.70 0.04 -4.65
C PRO A 21 9.79 0.63 -3.24
N VAL A 22 8.64 1.04 -2.69
CA VAL A 22 8.55 1.48 -1.29
C VAL A 22 8.73 0.29 -0.33
N TRP A 23 9.52 0.51 0.71
CA TRP A 23 9.72 -0.48 1.77
C TRP A 23 8.60 -0.40 2.81
N PRO A 24 8.30 -1.49 3.53
CA PRO A 24 7.39 -1.45 4.67
C PRO A 24 7.76 -0.34 5.67
N TYR A 25 6.76 0.40 6.14
CA TYR A 25 6.95 1.58 6.98
C TYR A 25 5.88 1.64 8.07
N THR A 26 6.12 2.44 9.10
CA THR A 26 5.15 2.67 10.17
C THR A 26 4.32 3.94 9.91
N LEU A 27 3.09 3.95 10.39
CA LEU A 27 2.23 5.15 10.41
C LEU A 27 2.54 6.08 11.60
N ASP A 28 3.78 6.04 12.12
CA ASP A 28 4.24 7.02 13.12
C ASP A 28 4.25 8.45 12.53
N PHE A 29 4.44 8.56 11.22
CA PHE A 29 4.47 9.80 10.44
C PHE A 29 3.45 9.74 9.29
N PRO A 30 3.11 10.88 8.65
CA PRO A 30 2.26 10.88 7.47
C PRO A 30 2.81 9.96 6.38
N SER A 31 1.92 9.13 5.82
CA SER A 31 2.26 8.18 4.77
C SER A 31 2.82 8.92 3.54
N PRO A 32 3.96 8.46 2.95
CA PRO A 32 4.47 8.98 1.69
C PRO A 32 3.75 8.36 0.46
N GLN A 33 3.01 7.27 0.65
CA GLN A 33 2.38 6.48 -0.41
C GLN A 33 1.18 7.19 -1.05
N ASP A 34 0.96 6.93 -2.34
CA ASP A 34 -0.23 7.30 -3.09
C ASP A 34 -1.49 6.59 -2.56
N CYS A 35 -2.68 7.05 -2.95
CA CYS A 35 -3.95 6.47 -2.52
C CYS A 35 -4.81 6.05 -3.72
N PRO A 36 -4.52 4.89 -4.34
CA PRO A 36 -5.28 4.39 -5.49
C PRO A 36 -6.74 4.09 -5.14
N VAL A 37 -6.99 3.56 -3.94
CA VAL A 37 -8.33 3.18 -3.45
C VAL A 37 -8.72 4.05 -2.25
N PRO A 38 -9.46 5.16 -2.45
CA PRO A 38 -9.89 6.01 -1.35
C PRO A 38 -10.99 5.35 -0.51
N PRO A 39 -11.06 5.60 0.81
CA PRO A 39 -10.25 6.57 1.59
C PRO A 39 -9.00 5.95 2.24
N CYS A 40 -7.86 6.64 2.14
CA CYS A 40 -6.63 6.26 2.85
C CYS A 40 -6.41 7.07 4.14
N PRO A 41 -5.73 6.50 5.15
CA PRO A 41 -5.45 7.18 6.41
C PRO A 41 -4.51 8.37 6.20
N LYS A 42 -4.95 9.57 6.62
CA LYS A 42 -4.15 10.81 6.62
C LYS A 42 -3.57 11.15 8.00
N SER A 43 -4.05 10.50 9.05
CA SER A 43 -3.60 10.69 10.42
C SER A 43 -2.46 9.72 10.76
N THR A 44 -1.67 10.07 11.77
CA THR A 44 -0.62 9.20 12.30
C THR A 44 -1.22 8.20 13.29
N PHE A 45 -0.81 6.93 13.16
CA PHE A 45 -1.19 5.84 14.04
C PHE A 45 0.08 5.12 14.52
N PRO A 46 0.67 5.56 15.64
CA PRO A 46 2.00 5.10 16.01
C PRO A 46 2.11 3.59 16.24
N GLY A 47 3.13 2.94 15.71
CA GLY A 47 3.37 1.49 15.88
C GLY A 47 2.49 0.56 15.03
N ILE A 48 1.68 1.08 14.10
CA ILE A 48 1.07 0.25 13.04
C ILE A 48 1.99 0.23 11.83
N TRP A 49 2.27 -0.96 11.32
CA TRP A 49 3.02 -1.14 10.08
C TRP A 49 2.11 -1.18 8.87
N VAL A 50 2.59 -0.64 7.76
CA VAL A 50 2.02 -0.80 6.43
C VAL A 50 3.05 -1.57 5.61
N VAL A 51 2.62 -2.72 5.10
CA VAL A 51 3.33 -3.50 4.10
C VAL A 51 2.66 -3.15 2.76
N PRO A 52 3.23 -2.22 1.99
CA PRO A 52 2.61 -1.76 0.76
C PRO A 52 2.55 -2.89 -0.26
N MET A 53 1.41 -3.00 -0.94
CA MET A 53 1.32 -3.90 -2.10
C MET A 53 1.89 -3.16 -3.31
N ILE A 54 3.04 -3.62 -3.79
CA ILE A 54 3.65 -3.07 -5.00
C ILE A 54 2.87 -3.58 -6.20
N ASP A 55 2.22 -2.67 -6.93
CA ASP A 55 1.42 -3.04 -8.09
C ASP A 55 2.30 -3.61 -9.21
N TRP A 56 1.78 -4.61 -9.90
CA TRP A 56 2.33 -5.10 -11.16
C TRP A 56 1.74 -4.29 -12.31
N PHE A 57 2.41 -4.30 -13.46
CA PHE A 57 1.94 -3.65 -14.67
C PHE A 57 1.85 -4.70 -15.77
N ASN A 58 0.72 -4.69 -16.49
CA ASN A 58 0.57 -5.51 -17.70
C ASN A 58 1.26 -4.82 -18.90
N GLU A 59 1.14 -5.40 -20.10
CA GLU A 59 1.74 -4.85 -21.33
C GLU A 59 1.17 -3.48 -21.72
N ASP A 60 -0.03 -3.12 -21.23
CA ASP A 60 -0.70 -1.84 -21.46
C ASP A 60 -0.46 -0.81 -20.34
N ASP A 61 0.52 -1.03 -19.45
CA ASP A 61 0.82 -0.19 -18.28
C ASP A 61 -0.37 0.00 -17.31
N ILE A 62 -1.28 -0.97 -17.25
CA ILE A 62 -2.40 -0.98 -16.29
C ILE A 62 -1.91 -1.58 -14.96
N PRO A 63 -2.00 -0.84 -13.83
CA PRO A 63 -1.57 -1.34 -12.53
C PRO A 63 -2.54 -2.39 -11.99
N CYS A 64 -2.01 -3.44 -11.39
CA CYS A 64 -2.76 -4.49 -10.72
C CYS A 64 -2.06 -4.95 -9.44
N SER A 65 -2.78 -4.91 -8.32
CA SER A 65 -2.20 -5.24 -7.00
C SER A 65 -2.15 -6.74 -6.71
N MET A 66 -2.94 -7.54 -7.43
CA MET A 66 -3.02 -9.00 -7.27
C MET A 66 -2.87 -9.69 -8.62
N ALA A 67 -2.14 -10.81 -8.66
CA ALA A 67 -1.82 -11.51 -9.91
C ALA A 67 -3.06 -12.08 -10.64
N ASP A 68 -4.12 -12.46 -9.92
CA ASP A 68 -5.38 -12.93 -10.49
C ASP A 68 -6.26 -11.81 -11.04
N ALA A 69 -6.00 -10.57 -10.63
CA ALA A 69 -6.70 -9.37 -11.08
C ALA A 69 -5.97 -8.64 -12.21
N CYS A 70 -4.76 -9.08 -12.59
CA CYS A 70 -4.05 -8.52 -13.74
C CYS A 70 -4.70 -9.02 -15.04
N PRO A 71 -5.32 -8.14 -15.85
CA PRO A 71 -5.80 -8.52 -17.16
C PRO A 71 -4.60 -8.91 -18.03
N MET A 72 -4.74 -10.06 -18.70
CA MET A 72 -3.83 -10.45 -19.79
C MET A 72 -3.93 -9.47 -20.96
#